data_AF-A0A7C1WMR5-F1
#
_entry.id   AF-A0A7C1WMR5-F1
#
_cell.length_a   1.000
_cell.length_b   1.000
_cell.length_c   1.000
_cell.angle_alpha   90.00
_cell.angle_beta   90.00
_cell.angle_gamma   90.00
#
_symmetry.space_group_name_H-M   'P 1'
#
loop_
_entity.id
_entity.type
_entity.pdbx_description
1 polymer ?
#
loop_
_entity_poly.entity_id
_entity_poly.type
_entity_poly.pdbx_seq_one_letter_code
_entity_poly.pdbx_strand_id
1 'polypeptide(L)'
;MDKKIFPEGMVPIGEGTFRFACHPGVACFMLCCRKVDLLLYPYDIIRLKRRLGLSSDAFLDKHTIMAYRDNPFFPTVTLKMADNIERTCPFLGETGCTIYEDRPTACRMYPLERAVDRSLPETGPKDYYFVHRAEHCLGHNENHEWTVAEWIRDQEIATFNLMNDLWVEVDTLVRKVPWALEKNAEQKRKMAFMACYNLDAFRGFVFESTFLKRFKVPSQVIKKLGADDVELMKFGLNWLRFFLGHENTFVSAR
;
A
#
# COMPACT_ATOMS: atom_id res chain seq x y z
N MET A 1 1.35 -29.86 -14.79
CA MET A 1 1.26 -28.58 -14.07
C MET A 1 1.83 -28.81 -12.69
N ASP A 2 3.03 -28.32 -12.43
CA ASP A 2 3.60 -28.39 -11.09
C ASP A 2 2.70 -27.62 -10.13
N LYS A 3 2.25 -28.29 -9.07
CA LYS A 3 1.50 -27.64 -8.00
C LYS A 3 2.46 -26.68 -7.31
N LYS A 4 2.12 -25.39 -7.29
CA LYS A 4 2.86 -24.41 -6.49
C LYS A 4 2.88 -24.86 -5.03
N ILE A 5 4.08 -24.92 -4.47
CA ILE A 5 4.30 -25.31 -3.08
C ILE A 5 4.32 -24.03 -2.24
N PHE A 6 3.49 -23.99 -1.20
CA PHE A 6 3.47 -22.92 -0.19
C PHE A 6 4.14 -23.41 1.09
N PRO A 7 4.63 -22.50 1.97
CA PRO A 7 5.14 -22.87 3.27
C PRO A 7 4.14 -23.71 4.08
N GLU A 8 4.64 -24.52 5.01
CA GLU A 8 3.81 -25.33 5.89
C GLU A 8 2.77 -24.48 6.62
N GLY A 9 1.52 -24.94 6.65
CA GLY A 9 0.39 -24.19 7.23
C GLY A 9 -0.25 -23.14 6.31
N MET A 10 0.36 -22.79 5.16
CA MET A 10 -0.23 -21.86 4.20
C MET A 10 -0.98 -22.61 3.10
N VAL A 11 -2.26 -22.90 3.34
CA VAL A 11 -3.14 -23.54 2.35
C VAL A 11 -4.02 -22.47 1.68
N PRO A 12 -3.94 -22.29 0.34
CA PRO A 12 -4.76 -21.30 -0.34
C PRO A 12 -6.23 -21.74 -0.36
N ILE A 13 -7.15 -20.79 -0.18
CA ILE A 13 -8.61 -21.07 -0.13
C ILE A 13 -9.13 -21.56 -1.50
N GLY A 14 -8.61 -21.02 -2.60
CA GLY A 14 -9.07 -21.36 -3.95
C GLY A 14 -10.54 -20.98 -4.16
N GLU A 15 -11.34 -21.92 -4.65
CA GLU A 15 -12.81 -21.79 -4.82
C GLU A 15 -13.60 -22.10 -3.54
N GLY A 16 -12.90 -22.40 -2.44
CA GLY A 16 -13.52 -22.69 -1.15
C GLY A 16 -14.06 -21.46 -0.43
N THR A 17 -14.56 -21.70 0.78
CA THR A 17 -15.10 -20.67 1.68
C THR A 17 -14.29 -20.58 2.97
N PHE A 18 -14.49 -19.48 3.70
CA PHE A 18 -13.97 -19.29 5.05
C PHE A 18 -15.04 -18.61 5.92
N ARG A 19 -14.97 -18.83 7.24
CA ARG A 19 -15.90 -18.22 8.20
C ARG A 19 -15.30 -16.99 8.83
N PHE A 20 -16.03 -15.89 8.79
CA PHE A 20 -15.63 -14.67 9.47
C PHE A 20 -16.76 -13.65 9.61
N ALA A 21 -16.90 -13.04 10.77
CA ALA A 21 -17.58 -11.76 10.91
C ALA A 21 -16.94 -10.92 12.02
N CYS A 22 -16.90 -9.59 11.84
CA CYS A 22 -16.39 -8.66 12.83
C CYS A 22 -17.42 -7.54 13.03
N HIS A 23 -17.99 -7.45 14.23
CA HIS A 23 -19.00 -6.47 14.59
C HIS A 23 -18.95 -6.20 16.10
N PRO A 24 -19.62 -5.15 16.61
CA PRO A 24 -19.60 -4.80 18.04
C PRO A 24 -20.06 -5.89 19.02
N GLY A 25 -20.73 -6.93 18.52
CA GLY A 25 -21.18 -8.06 19.34
C GLY A 25 -20.11 -9.15 19.53
N VAL A 26 -19.02 -9.12 18.77
CA VAL A 26 -17.91 -10.07 18.92
C VAL A 26 -17.04 -9.63 20.10
N ALA A 27 -16.76 -10.51 21.06
CA ALA A 27 -16.06 -10.13 22.30
C ALA A 27 -14.65 -9.54 22.08
N CYS A 28 -14.00 -9.81 20.94
CA CYS A 28 -12.71 -9.23 20.59
C CYS A 28 -12.79 -7.92 19.81
N PHE A 29 -13.99 -7.35 19.59
CA PHE A 29 -14.17 -6.14 18.80
C PHE A 29 -13.23 -5.03 19.31
N MET A 30 -12.57 -4.32 18.40
CA MET A 30 -11.57 -3.27 18.67
C MET A 30 -10.22 -3.73 19.27
N LEU A 31 -10.05 -5.00 19.66
CA LEU A 31 -8.74 -5.48 20.15
C LEU A 31 -7.66 -5.48 19.07
N CYS A 32 -8.05 -5.68 17.81
CA CYS A 32 -7.13 -5.62 16.67
C CYS A 32 -6.55 -4.21 16.43
N CYS A 33 -7.05 -3.17 17.09
CA CYS A 33 -6.55 -1.79 16.96
C CYS A 33 -5.46 -1.45 17.98
N ARG A 34 -4.72 -2.44 18.49
CA ARG A 34 -3.71 -2.31 19.55
C ARG A 34 -2.45 -3.07 19.17
N LYS A 35 -1.27 -2.50 19.44
CA LYS A 35 0.05 -3.13 19.23
C LYS A 35 0.26 -3.67 17.79
N VAL A 36 -0.38 -3.04 16.81
CA VAL A 36 -0.26 -3.43 15.39
C VAL A 36 0.95 -2.77 14.76
N ASP A 37 1.68 -3.53 13.94
CA ASP A 37 2.68 -3.02 13.02
C ASP A 37 2.04 -2.83 11.64
N LEU A 38 1.53 -1.63 11.37
CA LEU A 38 0.71 -1.37 10.18
C LEU A 38 1.51 -0.65 9.09
N LEU A 39 2.02 -1.41 8.12
CA LEU A 39 2.67 -0.86 6.93
C LEU A 39 1.64 -0.11 6.08
N LEU A 40 2.03 1.06 5.57
CA LEU A 40 1.20 1.91 4.73
C LEU A 40 1.76 1.94 3.32
N TYR A 41 0.96 1.50 2.35
CA TYR A 41 1.25 1.66 0.94
C TYR A 41 1.00 3.12 0.49
N PRO A 42 1.60 3.57 -0.62
CA PRO A 42 1.32 4.89 -1.19
C PRO A 42 -0.18 5.23 -1.28
N TYR A 43 -1.00 4.26 -1.70
CA TYR A 43 -2.44 4.45 -1.82
C TYR A 43 -3.16 4.56 -0.47
N ASP A 44 -2.70 3.85 0.56
CA ASP A 44 -3.21 4.02 1.92
C ASP A 44 -2.98 5.46 2.41
N ILE A 45 -1.81 6.03 2.14
CA ILE A 45 -1.48 7.40 2.53
C ILE A 45 -2.41 8.42 1.84
N ILE A 46 -2.71 8.24 0.55
CA ILE A 46 -3.68 9.09 -0.18
C ILE A 46 -5.04 9.05 0.49
N ARG A 47 -5.55 7.84 0.77
CA ARG A 47 -6.85 7.63 1.42
C ARG A 47 -6.91 8.31 2.78
N LEU A 48 -5.90 8.04 3.61
CA LEU A 48 -5.83 8.54 4.99
C LEU A 48 -5.66 10.06 5.05
N LYS A 49 -4.73 10.65 4.29
CA LYS A 49 -4.52 12.11 4.31
C LYS A 49 -5.79 12.84 3.88
N ARG A 50 -6.48 12.33 2.84
CA ARG A 50 -7.74 12.89 2.37
C ARG A 50 -8.85 12.77 3.41
N ARG A 51 -9.01 11.60 4.03
CA ARG A 51 -10.00 11.37 5.10
C ARG A 51 -9.80 12.32 6.28
N LEU A 52 -8.55 12.65 6.60
CA LEU A 52 -8.19 13.51 7.71
C LEU A 52 -8.12 15.00 7.34
N GLY A 53 -8.25 15.35 6.05
CA GLY A 53 -8.08 16.72 5.57
C GLY A 53 -6.67 17.28 5.76
N LEU A 54 -5.65 16.43 5.68
CA LEU A 54 -4.24 16.79 5.90
C LEU A 54 -3.47 16.83 4.58
N SER A 55 -2.44 17.68 4.53
CA SER A 55 -1.39 17.57 3.52
C SER A 55 -0.56 16.29 3.73
N SER A 56 0.16 15.87 2.69
CA SER A 56 1.10 14.76 2.77
C SER A 56 2.13 14.98 3.90
N ASP A 57 2.74 16.16 3.99
CA ASP A 57 3.70 16.49 5.05
C ASP A 57 3.10 16.33 6.45
N ALA A 58 1.94 16.95 6.69
CA ALA A 58 1.30 16.92 7.99
C ALA A 58 0.87 15.50 8.39
N PHE A 59 0.41 14.70 7.43
CA PHE A 59 0.06 13.30 7.66
C PHE A 59 1.31 12.47 8.01
N LEU A 60 2.37 12.57 7.20
CA LEU A 60 3.60 11.81 7.41
C LEU A 60 4.24 12.13 8.76
N ASP A 61 4.34 13.41 9.11
CA ASP A 61 4.93 13.85 10.38
C ASP A 61 4.12 13.39 11.60
N LYS A 62 2.80 13.61 11.57
CA LYS A 62 1.92 13.36 12.73
C LYS A 62 1.60 11.88 12.92
N HIS A 63 1.37 11.15 11.83
CA HIS A 63 0.73 9.83 11.86
C HIS A 63 1.62 8.68 11.40
N THR A 64 2.88 8.92 11.00
CA THR A 64 3.74 7.84 10.52
C THR A 64 5.09 7.79 11.22
N ILE A 65 5.73 6.63 11.10
CA ILE A 65 7.15 6.44 11.39
C ILE A 65 7.79 5.76 10.17
N MET A 66 9.07 6.04 9.95
CA MET A 66 9.84 5.45 8.86
C MET A 66 10.89 4.50 9.42
N ALA A 67 10.98 3.31 8.83
CA ALA A 67 12.02 2.35 9.17
C ALA A 67 12.48 1.58 7.93
N TYR A 68 13.77 1.24 7.87
CA TYR A 68 14.25 0.24 6.92
C TYR A 68 13.93 -1.14 7.47
N ARG A 69 13.36 -1.99 6.61
CA ARG A 69 12.94 -3.35 6.93
C ARG A 69 13.50 -4.28 5.86
N ASP A 70 12.68 -5.16 5.30
CA ASP A 70 13.08 -6.10 4.25
C ASP A 70 13.69 -5.41 3.02
N ASN A 71 13.29 -4.16 2.72
CA ASN A 71 13.98 -3.34 1.73
C ASN A 71 15.02 -2.46 2.46
N PRO A 72 16.33 -2.77 2.35
CA PRO A 72 17.36 -1.96 3.00
C PRO A 72 17.65 -0.65 2.24
N PHE A 73 17.14 -0.48 1.02
CA PHE A 73 17.47 0.66 0.17
C PHE A 73 16.41 1.76 0.18
N PHE A 74 15.18 1.43 0.57
CA PHE A 74 14.06 2.37 0.60
C PHE A 74 13.24 2.18 1.88
N PRO A 75 12.92 3.27 2.61
CA PRO A 75 12.23 3.15 3.89
C PRO A 75 10.79 2.68 3.69
N THR A 76 10.35 1.83 4.61
CA THR A 76 8.94 1.50 4.80
C THR A 76 8.29 2.55 5.68
N VAL A 77 7.09 2.98 5.32
CA VAL A 77 6.25 3.87 6.13
C VAL A 77 5.26 3.01 6.91
N THR A 78 5.20 3.20 8.22
CA THR A 78 4.22 2.51 9.07
C THR A 78 3.41 3.51 9.88
N LEU A 79 2.18 3.14 10.24
CA LEU A 79 1.34 3.95 11.11
C LEU A 79 2.01 4.12 12.48
N LYS A 80 2.04 5.36 12.97
CA LYS A 80 2.51 5.70 14.31
C LYS A 80 1.40 5.40 15.32
N MET A 81 1.61 4.37 16.13
CA MET A 81 0.72 4.03 17.24
C MET A 81 0.88 5.05 18.39
N ALA A 82 -0.15 5.21 19.21
CA ALA A 82 -0.11 6.11 20.36
C ALA A 82 0.96 5.69 21.37
N ASP A 83 1.57 6.67 22.04
CA ASP A 83 2.56 6.43 23.09
C ASP A 83 1.87 6.12 24.43
N ASN A 84 1.25 4.96 24.49
CA ASN A 84 0.66 4.39 25.70
C ASN A 84 0.99 2.89 25.78
N ILE A 85 0.74 2.28 26.95
CA ILE A 85 1.07 0.88 27.21
C ILE A 85 0.44 -0.09 26.20
N GLU A 86 -0.75 0.28 25.69
CA GLU A 86 -1.49 -0.53 24.74
C GLU A 86 -1.14 -0.26 23.28
N ARG A 87 -0.27 0.73 23.00
CA ARG A 87 0.06 1.20 21.65
C ARG A 87 -1.19 1.24 20.76
N THR A 88 -2.20 1.99 21.20
CA THR A 88 -3.49 2.05 20.51
C THR A 88 -3.36 2.73 19.15
N CYS A 89 -4.14 2.27 18.17
CA CYS A 89 -4.29 2.97 16.90
C CYS A 89 -4.82 4.39 17.16
N PRO A 90 -4.23 5.44 16.58
CA PRO A 90 -4.66 6.82 16.79
C PRO A 90 -6.09 7.10 16.28
N PHE A 91 -6.65 6.19 15.48
CA PHE A 91 -8.01 6.29 14.94
C PHE A 91 -9.02 5.39 15.65
N LEU A 92 -8.63 4.79 16.78
CA LEU A 92 -9.55 4.05 17.63
C LEU A 92 -10.40 5.03 18.45
N GLY A 93 -11.69 5.11 18.15
CA GLY A 93 -12.68 5.85 18.94
C GLY A 93 -13.40 4.95 19.95
N GLU A 94 -14.37 5.52 20.67
CA GLU A 94 -15.12 4.81 21.71
C GLU A 94 -15.98 3.65 21.17
N THR A 95 -16.53 3.80 19.96
CA THR A 95 -17.45 2.84 19.34
C THR A 95 -16.82 2.07 18.18
N GLY A 96 -15.54 2.29 17.87
CA GLY A 96 -14.87 1.65 16.74
C GLY A 96 -13.84 2.54 16.05
N CYS A 97 -13.42 2.13 14.85
CA CYS A 97 -12.46 2.87 14.04
C CYS A 97 -13.10 4.12 13.40
N THR A 98 -12.56 5.31 13.66
CA THR A 98 -13.09 6.59 13.16
C THR A 98 -12.87 6.80 11.66
N ILE A 99 -11.96 6.02 11.08
CA ILE A 99 -11.63 5.99 9.66
C ILE A 99 -12.03 4.68 8.99
N TYR A 100 -13.02 3.94 9.53
CA TYR A 100 -13.32 2.58 9.07
C TYR A 100 -13.43 2.46 7.55
N GLU A 101 -14.18 3.35 6.89
CA GLU A 101 -14.34 3.37 5.42
C GLU A 101 -13.05 3.67 4.65
N ASP A 102 -12.04 4.27 5.28
CA ASP A 102 -10.74 4.61 4.70
C ASP A 102 -9.59 3.84 5.36
N ARG A 103 -9.91 2.74 6.06
CA ARG A 103 -8.91 1.90 6.73
C ARG A 103 -7.87 1.36 5.73
N PRO A 104 -6.59 1.26 6.13
CA PRO A 104 -5.51 0.80 5.25
C PRO A 104 -5.67 -0.63 4.76
N THR A 105 -4.92 -0.97 3.72
CA THR A 105 -4.86 -2.28 3.08
C THR A 105 -4.85 -3.42 4.09
N ALA A 106 -3.93 -3.40 5.06
CA ALA A 106 -3.79 -4.50 6.02
C ALA A 106 -5.03 -4.69 6.91
N CYS A 107 -5.66 -3.59 7.37
CA CYS A 107 -6.91 -3.65 8.14
C CYS A 107 -8.10 -4.11 7.30
N ARG A 108 -8.10 -3.78 6.01
CA ARG A 108 -9.17 -4.12 5.06
C ARG A 108 -9.08 -5.56 4.57
N MET A 109 -7.87 -6.08 4.39
CA MET A 109 -7.64 -7.42 3.89
C MET A 109 -7.98 -8.48 4.95
N TYR A 110 -7.70 -8.21 6.23
CA TYR A 110 -7.95 -9.14 7.33
C TYR A 110 -9.39 -9.70 7.30
N PRO A 111 -9.60 -11.02 7.36
CA PRO A 111 -8.66 -12.05 7.78
C PRO A 111 -7.84 -12.66 6.65
N LEU A 112 -7.97 -12.16 5.43
CA LEU A 112 -7.20 -12.69 4.32
C LEU A 112 -5.76 -12.17 4.33
N GLU A 113 -4.86 -12.99 3.82
CA GLU A 113 -3.53 -12.60 3.36
C GLU A 113 -3.42 -12.93 1.88
N ARG A 114 -2.80 -12.02 1.10
CA ARG A 114 -2.64 -12.16 -0.35
C ARG A 114 -1.19 -12.45 -0.69
N ALA A 115 -0.94 -13.54 -1.41
CA ALA A 115 0.32 -13.79 -2.10
C ALA A 115 0.12 -13.67 -3.61
N VAL A 116 1.08 -13.08 -4.31
CA VAL A 116 1.03 -12.90 -5.76
C VAL A 116 2.16 -13.67 -6.40
N ASP A 117 1.81 -14.63 -7.25
CA ASP A 117 2.76 -15.32 -8.11
C ASP A 117 3.01 -14.52 -9.39
N ARG A 118 4.24 -14.04 -9.58
CA ARG A 118 4.66 -13.31 -10.78
C ARG A 118 5.58 -14.14 -11.69
N SER A 119 5.72 -15.44 -11.42
CA SER A 119 6.61 -16.34 -12.18
C SER A 119 6.02 -16.81 -13.52
N LEU A 120 4.77 -16.48 -13.83
CA LEU A 120 4.04 -16.93 -15.02
C LEU A 120 3.87 -15.76 -16.01
N PRO A 121 4.73 -15.64 -17.05
CA PRO A 121 4.67 -14.53 -17.99
C PRO A 121 3.45 -14.58 -18.92
N GLU A 122 2.98 -15.78 -19.26
CA GLU A 122 1.97 -15.98 -20.30
C GLU A 122 0.53 -15.79 -19.81
N THR A 123 0.25 -16.13 -18.55
CA THR A 123 -1.08 -15.99 -17.95
C THR A 123 -1.20 -14.79 -17.01
N GLY A 124 -0.10 -14.04 -16.83
CA GLY A 124 -0.03 -12.92 -15.91
C GLY A 124 0.06 -13.35 -14.43
N PRO A 125 0.12 -12.36 -13.52
CA PRO A 125 0.23 -12.63 -12.10
C PRO A 125 -0.99 -13.40 -11.57
N LYS A 126 -0.75 -14.36 -10.68
CA LYS A 126 -1.81 -15.16 -10.05
C LYS A 126 -1.86 -14.92 -8.55
N ASP A 127 -3.04 -14.54 -8.07
CA ASP A 127 -3.30 -14.32 -6.65
C ASP A 127 -3.66 -15.62 -5.92
N TYR A 128 -3.16 -15.74 -4.69
CA TYR A 128 -3.51 -16.77 -3.74
C TYR A 128 -3.88 -16.10 -2.42
N TYR A 129 -5.00 -16.54 -1.83
CA TYR A 129 -5.51 -16.00 -0.58
C TYR A 129 -5.50 -17.06 0.51
N PHE A 130 -5.06 -16.66 1.69
CA PHE A 130 -4.91 -17.50 2.88
C PHE A 130 -5.68 -16.87 4.03
N VAL A 131 -6.20 -17.69 4.95
CA VAL A 131 -6.83 -17.19 6.17
C VAL A 131 -5.77 -17.01 7.25
N HIS A 132 -5.53 -15.77 7.66
CA HIS A 132 -4.73 -15.46 8.83
C HIS A 132 -5.60 -15.49 10.10
N ARG A 133 -5.11 -16.18 11.13
CA ARG A 133 -5.80 -16.34 12.42
C ARG A 133 -4.96 -15.73 13.53
N ALA A 134 -5.20 -14.46 13.80
CA ALA A 134 -4.63 -13.80 14.98
C ALA A 134 -5.27 -14.39 16.24
N GLU A 135 -4.46 -14.72 17.25
CA GLU A 135 -4.89 -15.41 18.47
C GLU A 135 -6.07 -14.73 19.18
N HIS A 136 -6.08 -13.39 19.20
CA HIS A 136 -7.13 -12.61 19.85
C HIS A 136 -8.43 -12.51 19.05
N CYS A 137 -8.47 -12.93 17.78
CA CYS A 137 -9.59 -12.66 16.90
C CYS A 137 -10.65 -13.76 16.96
N LEU A 138 -11.73 -13.47 17.67
CA LEU A 138 -12.89 -14.36 17.82
C LEU A 138 -13.87 -14.29 16.65
N GLY A 139 -13.69 -13.36 15.69
CA GLY A 139 -14.54 -13.25 14.50
C GLY A 139 -14.53 -14.49 13.60
N HIS A 140 -13.51 -15.35 13.73
CA HIS A 140 -13.43 -16.64 13.04
C HIS A 140 -14.40 -17.70 13.58
N ASN A 141 -15.01 -17.47 14.74
CA ASN A 141 -16.00 -18.37 15.35
C ASN A 141 -17.44 -18.03 14.93
N GLU A 142 -17.62 -16.93 14.21
CA GLU A 142 -18.91 -16.52 13.67
C GLU A 142 -19.32 -17.45 12.52
N ASN A 143 -20.63 -17.55 12.27
CA ASN A 143 -21.19 -18.51 11.31
C ASN A 143 -21.28 -17.98 9.87
N HIS A 144 -20.92 -16.71 9.64
CA HIS A 144 -20.99 -16.13 8.30
C HIS A 144 -19.88 -16.70 7.41
N GLU A 145 -20.26 -17.29 6.29
CA GLU A 145 -19.35 -17.89 5.32
C GLU A 145 -19.14 -16.95 4.13
N TRP A 146 -17.88 -16.79 3.73
CA TRP A 146 -17.45 -15.97 2.61
C TRP A 146 -16.68 -16.81 1.61
N THR A 147 -16.90 -16.55 0.33
CA THR A 147 -15.90 -16.80 -0.70
C THR A 147 -14.88 -15.65 -0.73
N VAL A 148 -13.69 -15.91 -1.27
CA VAL A 148 -12.67 -14.87 -1.50
C VAL A 148 -13.23 -13.72 -2.35
N ALA A 149 -14.02 -14.04 -3.39
CA ALA A 149 -14.59 -13.04 -4.29
C ALA A 149 -15.62 -12.14 -3.60
N GLU A 150 -16.43 -12.68 -2.69
CA GLU A 150 -17.37 -11.89 -1.90
C GLU A 150 -16.64 -10.96 -0.93
N TRP A 151 -15.63 -11.48 -0.21
CA TRP A 151 -14.83 -10.66 0.70
C TRP A 151 -14.13 -9.51 -0.01
N ILE A 152 -13.53 -9.77 -1.18
CA ILE A 152 -12.86 -8.73 -1.98
C ILE A 152 -13.84 -7.63 -2.39
N ARG A 153 -15.09 -7.99 -2.74
CA ARG A 153 -16.12 -7.00 -3.09
C ARG A 153 -16.61 -6.23 -1.88
N ASP A 154 -16.99 -6.94 -0.82
CA ASP A 154 -17.52 -6.37 0.42
C ASP A 154 -16.53 -5.38 1.07
N GLN A 155 -15.26 -5.77 1.08
CA GLN A 155 -14.19 -4.95 1.64
C GLN A 155 -13.54 -4.02 0.61
N GLU A 156 -14.04 -3.91 -0.63
CA GLU A 156 -13.49 -3.06 -1.70
C GLU A 156 -11.97 -3.23 -1.96
N ILE A 157 -11.46 -4.44 -1.80
CA ILE A 157 -10.02 -4.75 -1.83
C ILE A 157 -9.43 -4.61 -3.23
N ALA A 158 -10.22 -4.81 -4.29
CA ALA A 158 -9.74 -4.86 -5.67
C ALA A 158 -8.93 -3.61 -6.07
N THR A 159 -9.41 -2.41 -5.69
CA THR A 159 -8.71 -1.16 -5.98
C THR A 159 -7.39 -1.06 -5.20
N PHE A 160 -7.37 -1.49 -3.93
CA PHE A 160 -6.13 -1.51 -3.14
C PHE A 160 -5.11 -2.46 -3.73
N ASN A 161 -5.51 -3.67 -4.11
CA ASN A 161 -4.63 -4.63 -4.76
C ASN A 161 -4.01 -4.05 -6.04
N LEU A 162 -4.82 -3.43 -6.91
CA LEU A 162 -4.32 -2.81 -8.13
C LEU A 162 -3.29 -1.72 -7.85
N MET A 163 -3.55 -0.82 -6.90
CA MET A 163 -2.62 0.26 -6.56
C MET A 163 -1.35 -0.27 -5.86
N ASN A 164 -1.49 -1.28 -5.01
CA ASN A 164 -0.38 -1.89 -4.29
C ASN A 164 0.51 -2.68 -5.23
N ASP A 165 -0.04 -3.33 -6.26
CA ASP A 165 0.73 -4.03 -7.28
C ASP A 165 1.65 -3.07 -8.06
N LEU A 166 1.16 -1.87 -8.40
CA LEU A 166 2.00 -0.82 -9.02
C LEU A 166 3.17 -0.42 -8.13
N TRP A 167 2.94 -0.31 -6.81
CA TRP A 167 4.02 -0.03 -5.86
C TRP A 167 5.00 -1.20 -5.74
N VAL A 168 4.51 -2.44 -5.66
CA VAL A 168 5.34 -3.65 -5.52
C VAL A 168 6.25 -3.85 -6.74
N GLU A 169 5.79 -3.50 -7.95
CA GLU A 169 6.65 -3.48 -9.13
C GLU A 169 7.85 -2.55 -8.95
N VAL A 170 7.61 -1.32 -8.49
CA VAL A 170 8.67 -0.34 -8.21
C VAL A 170 9.57 -0.82 -7.08
N ASP A 171 9.02 -1.28 -5.96
CA ASP A 171 9.78 -1.80 -4.81
C ASP A 171 10.68 -2.97 -5.22
N THR A 172 10.18 -3.88 -6.07
CA THR A 172 10.96 -5.01 -6.60
C THR A 172 12.12 -4.55 -7.48
N LEU A 173 11.92 -3.54 -8.34
CA LEU A 173 13.00 -2.96 -9.14
C LEU A 173 14.05 -2.30 -8.26
N VAL A 174 13.60 -1.52 -7.28
CA VAL A 174 14.44 -0.77 -6.35
C VAL A 174 15.33 -1.69 -5.51
N ARG A 175 14.88 -2.90 -5.20
CA ARG A 175 15.66 -3.93 -4.47
C ARG A 175 16.82 -4.57 -5.26
N LYS A 176 16.81 -4.52 -6.60
CA LYS A 176 17.77 -5.25 -7.46
C LYS A 176 19.11 -4.53 -7.72
N VAL A 177 19.32 -3.37 -7.09
CA VAL A 177 20.52 -2.51 -7.01
C VAL A 177 21.44 -2.45 -8.25
N PRO A 178 21.26 -1.37 -9.04
CA PRO A 178 22.40 -0.52 -9.40
C PRO A 178 22.40 0.87 -8.71
N TRP A 179 21.23 1.42 -8.38
CA TRP A 179 21.11 2.85 -8.01
C TRP A 179 21.54 3.19 -6.57
N ALA A 180 21.41 2.26 -5.62
CA ALA A 180 21.76 2.52 -4.22
C ALA A 180 23.28 2.63 -3.98
N LEU A 181 24.09 2.23 -4.96
CA LEU A 181 25.55 2.34 -4.96
C LEU A 181 26.05 3.62 -5.65
N GLU A 182 25.15 4.40 -6.26
CA GLU A 182 25.53 5.63 -6.95
C GLU A 182 25.90 6.75 -5.97
N LYS A 183 26.79 7.66 -6.39
CA LYS A 183 27.24 8.80 -5.56
C LYS A 183 26.10 9.72 -5.09
N ASN A 184 24.97 9.72 -5.80
CA ASN A 184 23.78 10.52 -5.50
C ASN A 184 22.63 9.71 -4.89
N ALA A 185 22.88 8.50 -4.37
CA ALA A 185 21.85 7.59 -3.85
C ALA A 185 20.94 8.23 -2.79
N GLU A 186 21.47 9.08 -1.91
CA GLU A 186 20.66 9.80 -0.91
C GLU A 186 19.66 10.75 -1.57
N GLN A 187 20.09 11.53 -2.56
CA GLN A 187 19.22 12.42 -3.32
C GLN A 187 18.14 11.63 -4.07
N LYS A 188 18.54 10.52 -4.74
CA LYS A 188 17.60 9.62 -5.41
C LYS A 188 16.56 9.07 -4.45
N ARG A 189 16.97 8.67 -3.25
CA ARG A 189 16.07 8.18 -2.19
C ARG A 189 15.07 9.24 -1.74
N LYS A 190 15.51 10.49 -1.52
CA LYS A 190 14.61 11.60 -1.17
C LYS A 190 13.58 11.85 -2.27
N MET A 191 14.01 11.85 -3.53
CA MET A 191 13.10 12.04 -4.67
C MET A 191 12.11 10.87 -4.82
N ALA A 192 12.55 9.64 -4.58
CA ALA A 192 11.69 8.47 -4.58
C ALA A 192 10.67 8.49 -3.43
N PHE A 193 11.10 8.89 -2.24
CA PHE A 193 10.22 9.06 -1.09
C PHE A 193 9.14 10.10 -1.38
N MET A 194 9.52 11.22 -1.99
CA MET A 194 8.59 12.25 -2.42
C MET A 194 7.54 11.70 -3.39
N ALA A 195 7.97 11.02 -4.46
CA ALA A 195 7.05 10.46 -5.46
C ALA A 195 6.11 9.37 -4.92
N CYS A 196 6.52 8.62 -3.89
CA CYS A 196 5.70 7.55 -3.31
C CYS A 196 4.78 8.02 -2.18
N TYR A 197 5.29 8.85 -1.27
CA TYR A 197 4.63 9.09 0.02
C TYR A 197 4.30 10.56 0.26
N ASN A 198 5.00 11.49 -0.39
CA ASN A 198 4.73 12.93 -0.27
C ASN A 198 4.26 13.54 -1.60
N LEU A 199 3.02 13.19 -1.98
CA LEU A 199 2.47 13.58 -3.27
C LEU A 199 2.24 15.07 -3.42
N ASP A 200 2.01 15.81 -2.34
CA ASP A 200 1.87 17.27 -2.42
C ASP A 200 3.22 17.91 -2.80
N ALA A 201 4.33 17.46 -2.21
CA ALA A 201 5.66 17.89 -2.64
C ALA A 201 6.01 17.39 -4.05
N PHE A 202 5.61 16.16 -4.41
CA PHE A 202 5.81 15.63 -5.76
C PHE A 202 5.03 16.42 -6.81
N ARG A 203 3.81 16.85 -6.49
CA ARG A 203 3.00 17.75 -7.31
C ARG A 203 3.76 19.04 -7.58
N GLY A 204 4.26 19.70 -6.53
CA GLY A 204 5.12 20.88 -6.68
C GLY A 204 6.33 20.61 -7.57
N PHE A 205 7.02 19.49 -7.38
CA PHE A 205 8.13 19.09 -8.23
C PHE A 205 7.74 18.94 -9.71
N VAL A 206 6.59 18.35 -10.03
CA VAL A 206 6.14 18.18 -11.41
C VAL A 206 5.77 19.53 -12.04
N PHE A 207 5.00 20.37 -11.34
CA PHE A 207 4.38 21.56 -11.91
C PHE A 207 5.23 22.84 -11.79
N GLU A 208 6.04 22.95 -10.75
CA GLU A 208 6.75 24.20 -10.40
C GLU A 208 8.24 24.14 -10.76
N SER A 209 8.78 22.95 -11.06
CA SER A 209 10.16 22.79 -11.50
C SER A 209 10.31 22.80 -13.02
N THR A 210 11.50 22.45 -13.51
CA THR A 210 11.75 22.26 -14.95
C THR A 210 11.24 20.92 -15.49
N PHE A 211 10.57 20.10 -14.69
CA PHE A 211 10.14 18.75 -15.05
C PHE A 211 9.36 18.70 -16.38
N LEU A 212 8.26 19.47 -16.51
CA LEU A 212 7.44 19.50 -17.72
C LEU A 212 8.12 20.17 -18.93
N LYS A 213 9.27 20.85 -18.72
CA LYS A 213 10.12 21.34 -19.81
C LYS A 213 11.08 20.26 -20.32
N ARG A 214 11.38 19.24 -19.49
CA ARG A 214 12.35 18.18 -19.79
C ARG A 214 11.70 16.91 -20.36
N PHE A 215 10.44 16.65 -20.02
CA PHE A 215 9.72 15.46 -20.45
C PHE A 215 8.47 15.82 -21.25
N LYS A 216 8.22 15.08 -22.34
CA LYS A 216 6.99 15.23 -23.13
C LYS A 216 5.83 14.58 -22.38
N VAL A 217 4.96 15.38 -21.79
CA VAL A 217 3.74 14.93 -21.11
C VAL A 217 2.52 15.53 -21.82
N PRO A 218 1.56 14.73 -22.32
CA PRO A 218 0.37 15.25 -22.98
C PRO A 218 -0.44 16.18 -22.08
N SER A 219 -1.01 17.26 -22.62
CA SER A 219 -1.79 18.25 -21.85
C SER A 219 -2.97 17.64 -21.08
N GLN A 220 -3.63 16.61 -21.65
CA GLN A 220 -4.69 15.86 -20.97
C GLN A 220 -4.19 15.14 -19.71
N VAL A 221 -2.96 14.62 -19.74
CA VAL A 221 -2.34 13.96 -18.59
C VAL A 221 -2.02 15.01 -17.54
N ILE A 222 -1.37 16.11 -17.93
CA ILE A 222 -1.04 17.23 -17.04
C ILE A 222 -2.28 17.71 -16.25
N LYS A 223 -3.43 17.86 -16.92
CA LYS A 223 -4.69 18.24 -16.26
C LYS A 223 -5.14 17.23 -15.21
N LYS A 224 -5.07 15.93 -15.52
CA LYS A 224 -5.41 14.85 -14.58
C LYS A 224 -4.46 14.82 -13.38
N LEU A 225 -3.15 14.90 -13.65
CA LEU A 225 -2.13 14.93 -12.60
C LEU A 225 -2.41 16.04 -11.60
N GLY A 226 -2.86 17.21 -12.05
CA GLY A 226 -3.18 18.37 -11.22
C GLY A 226 -4.41 18.20 -10.31
N ALA A 227 -5.35 17.33 -10.67
CA ALA A 227 -6.65 17.21 -10.00
C ALA A 227 -6.82 15.91 -9.18
N ASP A 228 -6.02 14.88 -9.45
CA ASP A 228 -6.21 13.54 -8.87
C ASP A 228 -4.88 13.00 -8.29
N ASP A 229 -4.83 12.81 -6.98
CA ASP A 229 -3.68 12.24 -6.27
C ASP A 229 -3.38 10.80 -6.71
N VAL A 230 -4.40 10.02 -7.09
CA VAL A 230 -4.21 8.64 -7.55
C VAL A 230 -3.53 8.62 -8.92
N GLU A 231 -3.93 9.50 -9.83
CA GLU A 231 -3.26 9.65 -11.13
C GLU A 231 -1.83 10.20 -10.96
N LEU A 232 -1.63 11.14 -10.02
CA LEU A 232 -0.31 11.64 -9.69
C LEU A 232 0.61 10.54 -9.10
N MET A 233 0.08 9.68 -8.24
CA MET A 233 0.80 8.52 -7.70
C MET A 233 1.20 7.56 -8.82
N LYS A 234 0.27 7.15 -9.68
CA LYS A 234 0.56 6.26 -10.82
C LYS A 234 1.67 6.84 -11.71
N PHE A 235 1.60 8.15 -11.97
CA PHE A 235 2.63 8.86 -12.72
C PHE A 235 3.98 8.87 -12.01
N GLY A 236 3.99 9.13 -10.70
CA GLY A 236 5.20 9.08 -9.87
C GLY A 236 5.85 7.70 -9.88
N LEU A 237 5.07 6.62 -9.69
CA LEU A 237 5.54 5.25 -9.75
C LEU A 237 6.14 4.91 -11.13
N ASN A 238 5.48 5.31 -12.22
CA ASN A 238 6.03 5.15 -13.57
C ASN A 238 7.33 5.94 -13.77
N TRP A 239 7.41 7.15 -13.21
CA TRP A 239 8.61 7.98 -13.25
C TRP A 239 9.78 7.35 -12.49
N LEU A 240 9.53 6.64 -11.39
CA LEU A 240 10.57 5.91 -10.65
C LEU A 240 11.15 4.72 -11.43
N ARG A 241 10.34 4.07 -12.27
CA ARG A 241 10.85 3.02 -13.18
C ARG A 241 11.89 3.56 -14.16
N PHE A 242 11.70 4.77 -14.67
CA PHE A 242 12.73 5.47 -15.46
C PHE A 242 13.89 5.97 -14.59
N PHE A 243 13.58 6.68 -13.51
CA PHE A 243 14.56 7.42 -12.70
C PHE A 243 15.52 6.52 -11.92
N LEU A 244 15.04 5.38 -11.41
CA LEU A 244 15.82 4.40 -10.65
C LEU A 244 16.06 3.10 -11.41
N GLY A 245 15.06 2.64 -12.17
CA GLY A 245 15.13 1.37 -12.90
C GLY A 245 15.78 1.47 -14.28
N HIS A 246 16.05 2.68 -14.78
CA HIS A 246 16.59 2.95 -16.11
C HIS A 246 15.74 2.40 -17.27
N GLU A 247 14.44 2.20 -17.02
CA GLU A 247 13.50 1.80 -18.06
C GLU A 247 13.14 2.99 -18.97
N ASN A 248 12.91 2.74 -20.26
CA ASN A 248 12.50 3.77 -21.22
C ASN A 248 10.99 4.10 -21.11
N THR A 249 10.51 4.46 -19.92
CA THR A 249 9.09 4.82 -19.69
C THR A 249 8.77 6.29 -19.95
N PHE A 250 9.79 7.14 -20.19
CA PHE A 250 9.66 8.57 -20.46
C PHE A 250 10.41 9.00 -21.72
N VAL A 251 9.83 9.95 -22.46
CA VAL A 251 10.43 10.54 -23.65
C VAL A 251 10.95 11.94 -23.32
N SER A 252 12.23 12.17 -23.62
CA SER A 252 12.87 13.48 -23.53
C SER A 252 12.15 14.51 -24.40
N ALA A 253 11.99 15.74 -23.89
CA ALA A 253 11.51 16.88 -24.65
C ALA A 253 12.55 17.46 -25.62
N ARG A 254 13.83 17.09 -25.45
CA ARG A 254 14.92 17.35 -26.41
C ARG A 254 14.85 16.38 -27.57
#